data_AF-A0A538MIE9-F1
#
_entry.id   AF-A0A538MIE9-F1
#
_cell.length_a   1.000
_cell.length_b   1.000
_cell.length_c   1.000
_cell.angle_alpha   90.00
_cell.angle_beta   90.00
_cell.angle_gamma   90.00
#
_symmetry.space_group_name_H-M   'P 1'
#
loop_
_entity.id
_entity.type
_entity.pdbx_description
1 polymer ?
#
loop_
_entity_poly.entity_id
_entity_poly.type
_entity_poly.pdbx_seq_one_letter_code
_entity_poly.pdbx_strand_id
1 'polypeptide(L)'
;MAFSEGLSDTGELTGRGNPAVRGTITGVGTFLGGILHTLPFLIPSYPLALYVAIGVVAFELLALAILRWHFFETSFARSFASVTLGGAAIVAVSAALGTA
;
A
#
# COMPACT_ATOMS: atom_id res chain seq x y z
N MET A 1 4.11 -1.25 1.17
CA MET A 1 5.15 -1.53 0.16
C MET A 1 6.04 -2.73 0.49
N ALA A 2 6.44 -2.97 1.76
CA ALA A 2 7.26 -4.14 2.12
C ALA A 2 6.71 -5.48 1.58
N PHE A 3 5.38 -5.70 1.66
CA PHE A 3 4.75 -6.88 1.04
C PHE A 3 4.82 -6.88 -0.49
N SER A 4 4.70 -5.73 -1.15
CA SER A 4 4.72 -5.66 -2.62
C SER A 4 6.11 -5.89 -3.19
N GLU A 5 7.16 -5.41 -2.50
CA GLU A 5 8.55 -5.65 -2.88
C GLU A 5 8.89 -7.14 -2.75
N GLY A 6 8.59 -7.76 -1.61
CA GLY A 6 8.81 -9.20 -1.40
C GLY A 6 7.99 -10.09 -2.35
N LEU A 7 6.78 -9.68 -2.73
CA LEU A 7 5.95 -10.41 -3.71
C LEU A 7 6.37 -10.19 -5.17
N SER A 8 7.16 -9.16 -5.45
CA SER A 8 7.68 -8.87 -6.80
C SER A 8 9.00 -9.56 -7.10
N ASP A 9 9.70 -10.03 -6.06
CA ASP A 9 10.98 -10.68 -6.21
C ASP A 9 10.81 -12.16 -6.58
N THR A 10 11.38 -12.55 -7.72
CA THR A 10 11.44 -13.95 -8.16
C THR A 10 12.58 -14.73 -7.50
N GLY A 11 13.48 -14.04 -6.79
CA GLY A 11 14.67 -14.63 -6.16
C GLY A 11 15.82 -14.92 -7.14
N GLU A 12 15.68 -14.54 -8.42
CA GLU A 12 16.71 -14.76 -9.43
C GLU A 12 17.76 -13.65 -9.42
N LEU A 13 19.04 -14.03 -9.41
CA LEU A 13 20.16 -13.10 -9.64
C LEU A 13 20.24 -12.76 -11.13
N THR A 14 19.39 -11.83 -11.56
CA THR A 14 19.29 -11.44 -12.97
C THR A 14 20.46 -10.57 -13.45
N GLY A 15 21.25 -9.99 -12.53
CA GLY A 15 22.28 -9.00 -12.86
C GLY A 15 21.74 -7.69 -13.44
N ARG A 16 20.42 -7.48 -13.36
CA ARG A 16 19.70 -6.34 -13.95
C ARG A 16 19.41 -5.26 -12.91
N GLY A 17 19.58 -4.00 -13.33
CA GLY A 17 19.10 -2.82 -12.61
C GLY A 17 20.09 -2.22 -11.62
N ASN A 18 20.18 -0.89 -11.61
CA ASN A 18 20.96 -0.13 -10.63
C ASN A 18 20.26 -0.21 -9.25
N PRO A 19 20.95 -0.64 -8.18
CA PRO A 19 20.34 -0.75 -6.85
C PRO A 19 19.83 0.59 -6.31
N ALA A 20 20.51 1.70 -6.60
CA ALA A 20 20.05 3.02 -6.21
C ALA A 20 18.73 3.38 -6.88
N VAL A 21 18.57 3.08 -8.18
CA VAL A 21 17.32 3.36 -8.92
C VAL A 21 16.16 2.55 -8.33
N ARG A 22 16.34 1.25 -8.11
CA ARG A 22 15.31 0.40 -7.49
C ARG A 22 14.93 0.89 -6.10
N GLY A 23 15.91 1.20 -5.27
CA GLY A 23 15.70 1.76 -3.93
C GLY A 23 14.94 3.08 -3.97
N THR A 24 15.25 3.99 -4.90
CA THR A 24 14.53 5.26 -5.03
C THR A 24 13.07 5.07 -5.43
N ILE A 25 12.78 4.17 -6.37
CA ILE A 25 11.39 3.89 -6.80
C ILE A 25 10.59 3.32 -5.63
N THR A 26 11.14 2.33 -4.92
CA THR A 26 10.49 1.74 -3.74
C THR A 26 10.29 2.77 -2.63
N GLY A 27 11.31 3.57 -2.34
CA GLY A 27 11.27 4.59 -1.29
C GLY A 27 10.22 5.67 -1.57
N VAL A 28 10.22 6.23 -2.78
CA VAL A 28 9.24 7.24 -3.19
C VAL A 28 7.83 6.66 -3.19
N GLY A 29 7.63 5.47 -3.75
CA GLY A 29 6.31 4.84 -3.74
C GLY A 29 5.82 4.56 -2.31
N THR A 30 6.72 4.18 -1.38
CA THR A 30 6.37 3.99 0.03
C THR A 30 5.96 5.29 0.70
N PHE A 31 6.72 6.36 0.45
CA PHE A 31 6.39 7.68 0.97
C PHE A 31 5.02 8.14 0.45
N LEU A 32 4.78 8.04 -0.86
CA LEU A 32 3.51 8.43 -1.48
C LEU A 32 2.34 7.61 -0.91
N GLY A 33 2.47 6.28 -0.84
CA GLY A 33 1.41 5.44 -0.29
C GLY A 33 1.20 5.61 1.22
N GLY A 34 2.16 6.19 1.96
CA GLY A 34 2.00 6.49 3.38
C GLY A 34 1.43 7.89 3.65
N ILE A 35 1.78 8.87 2.82
CA ILE A 35 1.39 10.26 3.07
C ILE A 35 -0.09 10.52 2.70
N LEU A 36 -0.62 9.88 1.66
CA LEU A 36 -1.95 10.24 1.15
C LEU A 36 -3.08 10.04 2.16
N HIS A 37 -3.14 8.91 2.87
CA HIS A 37 -4.17 8.67 3.89
C HIS A 37 -3.87 9.33 5.25
N THR A 38 -2.70 9.94 5.42
CA THR A 38 -2.39 10.75 6.62
C THR A 38 -2.74 12.23 6.43
N LEU A 39 -2.68 12.76 5.20
CA LEU A 39 -3.06 14.15 4.88
C LEU A 39 -4.47 14.55 5.36
N PRO A 40 -5.51 13.70 5.31
CA PRO A 40 -6.84 14.06 5.82
C PRO A 40 -6.85 14.46 7.30
N PHE A 41 -5.89 14.03 8.10
CA PHE A 41 -5.79 14.42 9.52
C PHE A 41 -5.26 15.85 9.73
N LEU A 42 -4.93 16.57 8.67
CA LEU A 42 -4.75 18.03 8.71
C LEU A 42 -6.09 18.78 8.82
N ILE A 43 -7.22 18.10 8.58
CA ILE A 43 -8.57 18.66 8.75
C ILE A 43 -8.86 18.78 10.26
N PRO A 44 -9.25 19.98 10.78
CA PRO A 44 -9.49 20.18 12.21
C PRO A 44 -10.64 19.35 12.80
N SER A 45 -11.57 18.90 11.97
CA SER A 45 -12.68 18.04 12.38
C SER A 45 -12.28 16.57 12.29
N TYR A 46 -12.09 15.93 13.44
CA TYR A 46 -11.70 14.53 13.52
C TYR A 46 -12.66 13.57 12.78
N PRO A 47 -14.00 13.67 12.94
CA PRO A 47 -14.91 12.79 12.20
C PRO A 47 -14.81 12.97 10.68
N LEU A 48 -14.66 14.23 10.23
CA LEU A 48 -14.50 14.52 8.80
C LEU A 48 -13.17 13.98 8.27
N ALA A 49 -12.07 14.19 9.01
CA ALA A 49 -10.75 13.65 8.69
C ALA A 49 -10.80 12.13 8.53
N LEU A 50 -11.49 11.44 9.45
CA LEU A 50 -11.63 9.98 9.45
C LEU A 50 -12.39 9.48 8.21
N TYR A 51 -13.54 10.07 7.89
CA TYR A 51 -14.31 9.67 6.70
C TYR A 51 -13.52 9.91 5.40
N VAL A 52 -12.82 11.03 5.31
CA VAL A 52 -11.97 11.33 4.15
C VAL A 52 -10.80 10.35 4.07
N ALA A 53 -10.13 10.04 5.19
CA ALA A 53 -9.04 9.06 5.23
C ALA A 53 -9.50 7.66 4.78
N ILE A 54 -10.67 7.20 5.23
CA ILE A 54 -11.25 5.92 4.78
C ILE A 54 -11.50 5.94 3.26
N GLY A 55 -12.02 7.03 2.73
CA GLY A 55 -12.22 7.19 1.28
C GLY A 55 -10.90 7.15 0.50
N VAL A 56 -9.87 7.83 0.99
CA VAL A 56 -8.52 7.80 0.40
C VAL A 56 -7.96 6.37 0.41
N VAL A 57 -8.01 5.66 1.55
CA VAL A 57 -7.53 4.27 1.65
C VAL A 57 -8.27 3.37 0.67
N ALA A 58 -9.60 3.50 0.53
CA ALA A 58 -10.35 2.70 -0.44
C ALA A 58 -9.87 2.92 -1.88
N PHE A 59 -9.58 4.17 -2.25
CA PHE A 59 -9.02 4.51 -3.57
C PHE A 59 -7.59 3.97 -3.74
N GLU A 60 -6.74 4.08 -2.71
CA GLU A 60 -5.38 3.54 -2.72
C GLU A 60 -5.37 2.02 -2.91
N LEU A 61 -6.20 1.28 -2.17
CA LEU A 61 -6.29 -0.19 -2.30
C LEU A 61 -6.78 -0.61 -3.68
N LEU A 62 -7.75 0.11 -4.25
CA LEU A 62 -8.22 -0.13 -5.62
C LEU A 62 -7.12 0.14 -6.65
N ALA A 63 -6.42 1.28 -6.55
CA ALA A 63 -5.33 1.63 -7.44
C ALA A 63 -4.20 0.59 -7.37
N LEU A 64 -3.80 0.16 -6.18
CA LEU A 64 -2.80 -0.89 -5.99
C LEU A 64 -3.26 -2.23 -6.58
N ALA A 65 -4.53 -2.61 -6.39
CA ALA A 65 -5.08 -3.82 -6.98
C ALA A 65 -5.07 -3.78 -8.52
N ILE A 66 -5.41 -2.64 -9.12
CA ILE A 66 -5.37 -2.43 -10.57
C ILE A 66 -3.93 -2.50 -11.10
N LEU A 67 -2.99 -1.79 -10.46
CA LEU A 67 -1.57 -1.84 -10.84
C LEU A 67 -1.03 -3.26 -10.78
N ARG A 68 -1.35 -4.01 -9.72
CA ARG A 68 -0.91 -5.39 -9.56
C ARG A 68 -1.56 -6.33 -10.58
N TRP A 69 -2.84 -6.12 -10.88
CA TRP A 69 -3.54 -6.86 -11.93
C TRP A 69 -2.90 -6.61 -13.30
N HIS A 70 -2.60 -5.36 -13.63
CA HIS A 70 -2.08 -4.94 -14.93
C HIS A 70 -0.61 -5.35 -15.14
N PHE A 71 0.26 -5.13 -14.15
CA PHE A 71 1.71 -5.31 -14.31
C PHE A 71 2.22 -6.70 -13.91
N PHE A 72 1.51 -7.44 -13.06
CA PHE A 72 1.96 -8.76 -12.56
C PHE A 72 1.15 -9.93 -13.14
N GLU A 73 0.31 -9.68 -14.15
CA GLU A 73 -0.50 -10.71 -14.85
C GLU A 73 -1.31 -11.62 -13.90
N THR A 74 -1.67 -11.09 -12.74
CA THR A 74 -2.48 -11.80 -11.74
C THR A 74 -3.96 -11.69 -12.10
N SER A 75 -4.86 -12.43 -11.43
CA SER A 75 -6.29 -12.13 -11.55
C SER A 75 -6.66 -10.93 -10.66
N PHE A 76 -7.54 -10.05 -11.16
CA PHE A 76 -7.98 -8.86 -10.41
C PHE A 76 -8.50 -9.23 -9.02
N ALA A 77 -9.33 -10.28 -8.93
CA ALA A 77 -9.88 -10.76 -7.66
C ALA A 77 -8.78 -11.19 -6.66
N ARG A 78 -7.73 -11.90 -7.11
CA ARG A 78 -6.61 -12.28 -6.23
C ARG A 78 -5.80 -11.06 -5.80
N SER A 79 -5.55 -10.13 -6.72
CA SER A 79 -4.84 -8.89 -6.40
C SER A 79 -5.59 -8.05 -5.39
N PHE A 80 -6.88 -7.81 -5.64
CA PHE A 80 -7.74 -7.07 -4.71
C PHE A 80 -7.83 -7.74 -3.34
N ALA A 81 -8.03 -9.07 -3.29
CA ALA A 81 -8.08 -9.81 -2.05
C ALA A 81 -6.76 -9.72 -1.28
N SER A 82 -5.62 -9.93 -1.95
CA SER A 82 -4.30 -9.89 -1.30
C SER A 82 -3.98 -8.51 -0.71
N VAL A 83 -4.25 -7.44 -1.46
CA VAL A 83 -3.99 -6.05 -1.04
C VAL A 83 -4.91 -5.66 0.11
N THR A 84 -6.21 -5.99 0.00
CA THR A 84 -7.21 -5.64 1.04
C THR A 84 -6.98 -6.43 2.32
N LEU A 85 -6.68 -7.74 2.24
CA LEU A 85 -6.39 -8.55 3.43
C LEU A 85 -5.12 -8.09 4.14
N GLY A 86 -4.07 -7.76 3.39
CA GLY A 86 -2.85 -7.17 3.95
C GLY A 86 -3.13 -5.85 4.67
N GLY A 87 -3.92 -4.96 4.06
CA GLY A 87 -4.36 -3.71 4.69
C GLY A 87 -5.19 -3.92 5.95
N ALA A 88 -6.15 -4.83 5.91
CA ALA A 88 -7.00 -5.15 7.05
C ALA A 88 -6.21 -5.69 8.24
N ALA A 89 -5.20 -6.54 8.00
CA ALA A 89 -4.32 -7.05 9.05
C ALA A 89 -3.53 -5.93 9.72
N ILE A 90 -2.99 -4.98 8.95
CA ILE A 90 -2.27 -3.82 9.49
C ILE A 90 -3.20 -2.98 10.36
N VAL A 91 -4.42 -2.68 9.89
CA VAL A 91 -5.41 -1.92 10.67
C VAL A 91 -5.78 -2.63 11.96
N ALA A 92 -6.04 -3.95 11.90
CA ALA A 92 -6.41 -4.74 13.07
C ALA A 92 -5.30 -4.74 14.14
N VAL A 93 -4.05 -4.97 13.73
CA VAL A 93 -2.90 -4.92 14.65
C VAL A 93 -2.70 -3.52 15.21
N SER A 94 -2.78 -2.48 14.37
CA SER A 94 -2.63 -1.08 14.82
C SER A 94 -3.70 -0.69 15.82
N ALA A 95 -4.95 -1.09 15.58
CA ALA A 95 -6.06 -0.85 16.49
C ALA A 95 -5.84 -1.58 17.82
N ALA A 96 -5.45 -2.87 17.78
CA ALA A 96 -5.18 -3.65 18.98
C ALA A 96 -4.05 -3.04 19.84
N LEU A 97 -2.97 -2.57 19.20
CA LEU A 97 -1.88 -1.87 19.89
C LEU A 97 -2.31 -0.51 20.45
N GLY A 98 -3.17 0.23 19.74
CA GLY A 98 -3.68 1.52 20.21
C GLY A 98 -4.72 1.43 21.33
N THR A 99 -5.32 0.25 21.54
CA THR A 99 -6.24 -0.04 22.66
C THR A 99 -5.57 -0.55 23.92
N ALA A 100 -4.27 -0.85 23.88
CA ALA A 100 -3.45 -1.28 25.01
C ALA A 100 -2.83 -0.07 25.73
#